data_AF-A0A925VNW6-F1
#
_entry.id   AF-A0A925VNW6-F1
#
_cell.length_a   1.000
_cell.length_b   1.000
_cell.length_c   1.000
_cell.angle_alpha   90.00
_cell.angle_beta   90.00
_cell.angle_gamma   90.00
#
_symmetry.space_group_name_H-M   'P 1'
#
loop_
_entity.id
_entity.type
_entity.pdbx_description
1 polymer ?
#
loop_
_entity_poly.entity_id
_entity_poly.type
_entity_poly.pdbx_seq_one_letter_code
_entity_poly.pdbx_strand_id
1 'polypeptide(L)' 'MEDIHAASEYHRPYSAGYANALIDRIFEKALLLESFPQSGRVVPEFNRSDVWEVIYKPYRILYQLQSQGQIFILAI' A
#
# COMPACT_ATOMS: atom_id res chain seq x y z
N MET A 1 6.56 4.20 6.91
CA MET A 1 6.17 5.61 6.76
C MET A 1 7.06 6.35 5.77
N GLU A 2 8.36 6.04 5.71
CA GLU A 2 9.30 6.71 4.78
C GLU A 2 8.84 6.68 3.30
N ASP A 3 8.41 5.52 2.78
CA ASP A 3 8.01 5.38 1.37
C ASP A 3 6.81 6.23 0.93
N ILE A 4 5.73 6.27 1.74
CA ILE A 4 4.53 7.06 1.40
C ILE A 4 4.83 8.57 1.38
N HIS A 5 5.70 9.01 2.29
CA HIS A 5 6.11 10.40 2.37
C HIS A 5 7.05 10.75 1.20
N ALA A 6 7.95 9.86 0.81
CA ALA A 6 8.81 10.05 -0.35
C ALA A 6 7.99 10.15 -1.66
N ALA A 7 6.98 9.29 -1.86
CA ALA A 7 6.09 9.36 -3.01
C ALA A 7 5.25 10.66 -3.03
N SER A 8 4.76 11.09 -1.87
CA SER A 8 4.04 12.36 -1.72
C SER A 8 4.93 13.57 -2.01
N GLU A 9 6.13 13.62 -1.44
CA GLU A 9 7.13 14.68 -1.65
C GLU A 9 7.59 14.76 -3.11
N TYR A 10 7.76 13.61 -3.78
CA TYR A 10 8.06 13.57 -5.21
C TYR A 10 6.99 14.25 -6.06
N HIS A 11 5.73 14.13 -5.66
CA HIS A 11 4.59 14.73 -6.38
C HIS A 11 4.23 16.15 -5.95
N ARG A 12 4.68 16.61 -4.77
CA ARG A 12 4.41 17.97 -4.26
C ARG A 12 4.72 19.08 -5.26
N PRO A 13 5.87 19.08 -5.97
CA PRO A 13 6.18 20.12 -6.96
C PRO A 13 5.19 20.19 -8.12
N TYR A 14 4.52 19.08 -8.43
CA TYR A 14 3.55 18.99 -9.53
C TYR A 14 2.13 19.33 -9.06
N SER A 15 1.77 18.94 -7.83
CA SER A 15 0.53 19.35 -7.17
C SER A 15 0.53 18.93 -5.70
N ALA A 16 0.53 19.92 -4.80
CA ALA A 16 0.38 19.68 -3.37
C ALA A 16 -0.96 19.00 -3.01
N GLY A 17 -2.03 19.29 -3.76
CA GLY A 17 -3.33 18.65 -3.58
C GLY A 17 -3.30 17.16 -3.92
N TYR A 18 -2.61 16.79 -5.00
CA TYR A 18 -2.41 15.40 -5.39
C TYR A 18 -1.53 14.66 -4.37
N ALA A 19 -0.47 15.29 -3.88
CA ALA A 19 0.43 14.71 -2.88
C ALA A 19 -0.29 14.35 -1.56
N ASN A 20 -1.18 15.22 -1.08
CA ASN A 20 -1.99 14.94 0.11
C ASN A 20 -3.05 13.86 -0.17
N ALA A 21 -3.77 13.97 -1.30
CA ALA A 21 -4.77 12.98 -1.68
C ALA A 21 -4.16 11.58 -1.86
N LEU A 22 -2.91 11.47 -2.32
CA LEU A 22 -2.21 10.19 -2.43
C LEU A 22 -2.04 9.53 -1.06
N ILE A 23 -1.63 10.28 -0.04
CA ILE A 23 -1.48 9.77 1.33
C ILE A 23 -2.84 9.30 1.85
N ASP A 24 -3.88 10.13 1.74
CA ASP A 24 -5.22 9.79 2.22
C ASP A 24 -5.74 8.51 1.55
N ARG A 25 -5.56 8.38 0.24
CA ARG A 25 -6.02 7.21 -0.53
C ARG A 25 -5.29 5.92 -0.14
N ILE A 26 -4.00 5.99 0.13
CA ILE A 26 -3.21 4.85 0.60
C ILE A 26 -3.69 4.43 2.00
N PHE A 27 -3.95 5.39 2.89
CA PHE A 27 -4.53 5.12 4.20
C PHE A 27 -5.92 4.50 4.11
N GLU A 28 -6.81 5.05 3.28
CA GLU A 28 -8.15 4.47 3.03
C GLU A 28 -8.03 3.00 2.56
N LYS A 29 -7.07 2.71 1.67
CA LYS A 29 -6.82 1.34 1.20
C LYS A 29 -6.27 0.42 2.29
N ALA A 30 -5.37 0.92 3.14
CA ALA A 30 -4.86 0.16 4.28
C ALA A 30 -5.97 -0.19 5.28
N LEU A 31 -6.91 0.73 5.55
CA LEU A 31 -8.07 0.47 6.41
C LEU A 31 -8.99 -0.61 5.82
N LEU A 32 -9.19 -0.60 4.51
CA LEU A 32 -9.96 -1.66 3.83
C LEU A 32 -9.28 -3.03 3.95
N LEU A 33 -7.95 -3.08 3.98
CA LEU A 33 -7.21 -4.33 4.17
C LEU A 33 -7.47 -4.94 5.56
N GLU A 34 -7.72 -4.15 6.61
CA GLU A 34 -8.06 -4.71 7.92
C GLU A 34 -9.36 -5.52 7.89
N SER A 35 -10.36 -5.05 7.12
CA SER A 35 -11.64 -5.76 6.96
C SER A 35 -11.60 -6.84 5.88
N PHE A 36 -10.78 -6.64 4.85
CA PHE A 36 -10.68 -7.51 3.67
C PHE A 36 -9.21 -7.83 3.34
N PRO A 37 -8.49 -8.55 4.22
CA PRO A 37 -7.06 -8.79 4.08
C PRO A 37 -6.70 -9.68 2.88
N GLN A 38 -7.67 -10.38 2.30
CA GLN A 38 -7.50 -11.24 1.12
C GLN A 38 -7.99 -10.57 -0.17
N SER A 39 -8.26 -9.26 -0.16
CA SER A 39 -8.69 -8.50 -1.35
C SER A 39 -7.56 -8.22 -2.35
N GLY A 40 -6.31 -8.43 -1.94
CA GLY A 40 -5.15 -8.40 -2.83
C GLY A 40 -4.92 -9.72 -3.57
N ARG A 41 -3.74 -9.84 -4.19
CA ARG A 41 -3.25 -11.09 -4.78
C ARG A 41 -1.83 -11.36 -4.32
N VAL A 42 -1.40 -12.62 -4.37
CA VAL A 42 0.01 -12.97 -4.14
C VAL A 42 0.89 -12.21 -5.14
N VAL A 43 1.99 -11.65 -4.65
CA VAL A 43 2.91 -10.88 -5.50
C VAL A 43 3.64 -11.83 -6.45
N PRO A 44 3.48 -11.69 -7.79
CA PRO A 44 4.06 -12.64 -8.74
C PRO A 44 5.59 -12.56 -8.80
N GLU A 45 6.19 -11.43 -8.42
CA GLU A 45 7.65 -11.25 -8.38
C GLU A 45 8.34 -11.98 -7.22
N PHE A 46 7.61 -12.35 -6.17
CA PHE A 46 8.16 -13.03 -5.01
C PHE A 46 7.68 -14.48 -4.96
N ASN A 47 8.60 -15.43 -4.73
CA ASN A 47 8.25 -16.83 -4.47
C ASN A 47 7.77 -17.04 -3.02
N ARG A 48 6.91 -16.14 -2.54
CA ARG A 48 6.41 -16.04 -1.16
C ARG A 48 4.90 -15.91 -1.16
N SER A 49 4.20 -16.92 -0.65
CA SER A 49 2.73 -16.95 -0.59
C SER A 49 2.13 -16.08 0.52
N ASP A 50 2.97 -15.55 1.42
CA ASP A 50 2.58 -14.72 2.54
C ASP A 50 2.66 -13.21 2.23
N VAL A 51 3.20 -12.85 1.06
CA VAL A 51 3.27 -11.46 0.59
C VAL A 51 2.24 -11.23 -0.50
N TRP A 52 1.43 -10.20 -0.30
CA TRP A 52 0.29 -9.85 -1.13
C TRP A 52 0.43 -8.41 -1.63
N GLU A 53 -0.12 -8.12 -2.80
CA GLU A 53 -0.22 -6.77 -3.34
C GLU A 53 -1.68 -6.36 -3.57
N VAL A 54 -1.96 -5.08 -3.28
CA VAL A 54 -3.13 -4.37 -3.81
C VAL A 54 -2.65 -3.35 -4.84
N ILE A 55 -3.25 -3.41 -6.02
CA ILE A 55 -2.93 -2.47 -7.10
C ILE A 55 -3.64 -1.14 -6.84
N TYR A 56 -2.85 -0.06 -6.71
CA TYR A 56 -3.32 1.31 -6.61
C TYR A 56 -2.58 2.18 -7.62
N LYS A 57 -2.91 2.03 -8.92
CA LYS A 57 -2.11 2.61 -10.01
C LYS A 57 -1.82 4.12 -9.82
N PRO A 58 -0.58 4.56 -10.07
CA PRO A 58 0.56 3.78 -10.57
C PRO A 58 1.32 2.97 -9.50
N TYR A 59 0.90 3.03 -8.24
CA TYR A 59 1.52 2.40 -7.07
C TYR A 59 1.02 0.97 -6.79
N ARG A 60 1.74 0.26 -5.94
CA ARG A 60 1.36 -1.09 -5.47
C ARG A 60 1.63 -1.18 -3.98
N ILE A 61 0.58 -1.42 -3.21
CA ILE A 61 0.72 -1.59 -1.76
C ILE A 61 1.07 -3.06 -1.51
N LEU A 62 2.31 -3.33 -1.11
CA LEU A 62 2.77 -4.64 -0.71
C LEU A 62 2.54 -4.81 0.79
N TYR A 63 1.91 -5.91 1.18
CA TYR A 63 1.64 -6.22 2.58
C TYR A 63 1.80 -7.70 2.89
N GLN A 64 2.00 -8.01 4.15
CA GLN A 64 2.07 -9.36 4.68
C GLN A 64 0.94 -9.57 5.67
N LEU A 65 0.19 -10.67 5.53
CA LEU A 65 -0.81 -11.10 6.49
C LEU A 65 -0.21 -12.15 7.42
N GLN A 66 -0.07 -11.82 8.70
CA GLN A 66 0.39 -12.75 9.73
C GLN A 66 -0.75 -13.63 10.23
N SER A 67 -0.45 -14.81 10.77
CA SER A 67 -1.44 -15.77 11.26
C SER A 67 -2.37 -15.24 12.36
N GLN A 68 -1.98 -14.16 13.04
CA GLN A 68 -2.78 -13.49 14.07
C GLN A 68 -3.75 -12.43 13.48
N GLY A 69 -3.86 -12.34 12.16
CA GLY A 69 -4.67 -11.32 11.48
C GLY A 69 -4.00 -9.95 11.39
N GLN A 70 -2.74 -9.83 11.82
CA GLN A 70 -1.99 -8.57 11.72
C GLN A 70 -1.52 -8.34 10.29
N ILE A 71 -1.66 -7.10 9.82
CA ILE A 71 -1.27 -6.67 8.49
C ILE A 71 -0.04 -5.78 8.60
N PHE A 72 1.03 -6.16 7.92
CA PHE A 72 2.27 -5.38 7.83
C PHE A 72 2.41 -4.80 6.43
N ILE A 73 2.40 -3.47 6.31
CA ILE A 73 2.70 -2.80 5.05
C ILE A 73 4.23 -2.80 4.87
N LEU A 74 4.70 -3.37 3.77
CA LEU A 74 6.11 -3.52 3.45
C LEU A 74 6.63 -2.39 2.57
N ALA A 75 5.85 -2.00 1.56
CA ALA A 75 6.19 -0.95 0.58
C ALA A 75 4.93 -0.46 -0.16
N ILE A 76 5.05 0.68 -0.85
CA ILE A 76 4.00 1.28 -1.70
C ILE A 76 4.53 1.65 -3.09
#